data_AF-X1K4N0-F1
#
_entry.id   AF-X1K4N0-F1
#
_cell.length_a   1.000
_cell.length_b   1.000
_cell.length_c   1.000
_cell.angle_alpha   90.00
_cell.angle_beta   90.00
_cell.angle_gamma   90.00
#
_symmetry.space_group_name_H-M   'P 1'
#
loop_
_entity.id
_entity.type
_entity.pdbx_description
1 polymer ?
#
loop_
_entity_poly.entity_id
_entity_poly.type
_entity_poly.pdbx_seq_one_letter_code
_entity_poly.pdbx_strand_id
1 'polypeptide(L)'
;LFDPVIAAVHTDLSVCYGINSAGIIAGLYGCNAIHWDCTGWLGFPIYKYKDQKIFFSSTNEIKNAVKKFAKGDKSIGDFSKWRKKVNYFDDFRGKERMVQFIDYFMEEIIKTCDREHSLQFAVKKYMDKNGIPDDIYGAKEWWK
;
A
#
# COMPACT_ATOMS: atom_id res chain seq x y z
N LEU A 1 -23.16 -5.67 1.26
CA LEU A 1 -22.08 -4.79 1.79
C LEU A 1 -21.25 -4.34 0.60
N PHE A 2 -21.04 -3.04 0.42
CA PHE A 2 -20.12 -2.53 -0.59
C PHE A 2 -18.68 -2.67 -0.07
N ASP A 3 -17.76 -3.02 -0.96
CA ASP A 3 -16.33 -3.08 -0.64
C ASP A 3 -15.83 -1.67 -0.22
N PRO A 4 -15.00 -1.53 0.83
CA PRO A 4 -14.48 -0.24 1.28
C PRO A 4 -13.79 0.57 0.18
N VAL A 5 -13.15 -0.08 -0.80
CA VAL A 5 -12.55 0.57 -1.96
C VAL A 5 -13.63 1.14 -2.88
N ILE A 6 -14.72 0.40 -3.11
CA ILE A 6 -15.87 0.90 -3.90
C ILE A 6 -16.46 2.13 -3.22
N ALA A 7 -16.64 2.11 -1.90
CA ALA A 7 -17.09 3.29 -1.19
C ALA A 7 -16.10 4.47 -1.36
N ALA A 8 -14.81 4.22 -1.21
CA ALA A 8 -13.79 5.26 -1.34
C ALA A 8 -13.77 5.94 -2.72
N VAL A 9 -13.87 5.18 -3.82
CA VAL A 9 -13.86 5.74 -5.19
C VAL A 9 -15.07 6.61 -5.50
N HIS A 10 -16.17 6.48 -4.74
CA HIS A 10 -17.37 7.30 -4.87
C HIS A 10 -17.44 8.45 -3.86
N THR A 11 -16.37 8.68 -3.10
CA THR A 11 -16.28 9.78 -2.13
C THR A 11 -15.24 10.80 -2.54
N ASP A 12 -15.43 12.06 -2.15
CA ASP A 12 -14.40 13.08 -2.33
C ASP A 12 -13.24 12.91 -1.35
N LEU A 13 -13.53 12.50 -0.11
CA LEU A 13 -12.54 12.35 0.96
C LEU A 13 -12.96 11.24 1.93
N SER A 14 -12.09 10.23 2.08
CA SER A 14 -12.23 9.20 3.09
C SER A 14 -11.60 9.66 4.42
N VAL A 15 -12.37 9.57 5.51
CA VAL A 15 -11.90 9.92 6.87
C VAL A 15 -11.83 8.64 7.71
N CYS A 16 -10.62 8.28 8.11
CA CYS A 16 -10.34 7.02 8.78
C CYS A 16 -10.06 7.21 10.27
N TYR A 17 -10.59 6.28 11.08
CA TYR A 17 -10.23 6.14 12.49
C TYR A 17 -9.02 5.21 12.61
N GLY A 18 -7.95 5.69 13.25
CA GLY A 18 -6.65 5.03 13.29
C GLY A 18 -5.95 5.00 11.94
N ILE A 19 -4.69 4.60 11.95
CA ILE A 19 -3.96 4.22 10.72
C ILE A 19 -4.41 2.79 10.37
N ASN A 20 -5.22 2.67 9.32
CA ASN A 20 -5.87 1.39 8.95
C ASN A 20 -5.69 1.07 7.46
N SER A 21 -5.85 -0.21 7.11
CA SER A 21 -5.64 -0.69 5.74
C SER A 21 -6.65 -0.12 4.75
N ALA A 22 -7.90 0.12 5.14
CA ALA A 22 -8.93 0.63 4.24
C ALA A 22 -8.58 2.00 3.66
N GLY A 23 -8.13 2.94 4.50
CA GLY A 23 -7.70 4.27 4.04
C GLY A 23 -6.40 4.24 3.23
N ILE A 24 -5.45 3.38 3.59
CA ILE A 24 -4.22 3.18 2.80
C ILE A 24 -4.56 2.64 1.42
N ILE A 25 -5.41 1.61 1.33
CA ILE A 25 -5.85 1.05 0.05
C ILE A 25 -6.61 2.10 -0.77
N ALA A 26 -7.52 2.87 -0.17
CA ALA A 26 -8.19 3.97 -0.85
C ALA A 26 -7.18 4.96 -1.47
N GLY A 27 -6.13 5.33 -0.72
CA GLY A 27 -5.03 6.15 -1.22
C GLY A 27 -4.29 5.52 -2.40
N LEU A 28 -4.07 4.19 -2.38
CA LEU A 28 -3.46 3.47 -3.50
C LEU A 28 -4.32 3.50 -4.78
N TYR A 29 -5.65 3.51 -4.64
CA TYR A 29 -6.58 3.70 -5.74
C TYR A 29 -6.72 5.15 -6.20
N GLY A 30 -5.92 6.07 -5.63
CA GLY A 30 -5.90 7.48 -6.00
C GLY A 30 -6.99 8.32 -5.33
N CYS A 31 -7.71 7.78 -4.36
CA CYS A 31 -8.69 8.54 -3.58
C CYS A 31 -7.97 9.37 -2.51
N ASN A 32 -8.53 10.53 -2.16
CA ASN A 32 -8.05 11.29 -1.01
C ASN A 32 -8.49 10.58 0.28
N ALA A 33 -7.52 10.22 1.13
CA ALA A 33 -7.78 9.56 2.41
C ALA A 33 -6.95 10.17 3.53
N ILE A 34 -7.60 10.48 4.64
CA ILE A 34 -6.94 10.99 5.85
C ILE A 34 -7.22 10.09 7.04
N HIS A 35 -6.29 10.04 7.99
CA HIS A 35 -6.38 9.22 9.18
C HIS A 35 -6.25 10.08 10.43
N TRP A 36 -7.14 9.84 11.39
CA TRP A 36 -6.91 10.25 12.76
C TRP A 36 -6.06 9.20 13.45
N ASP A 37 -4.79 9.49 13.71
CA ASP A 37 -3.91 8.64 14.49
C ASP A 37 -4.18 8.82 15.99
N CYS A 38 -5.31 8.29 16.44
CA CYS A 38 -5.69 8.27 17.85
C CYS A 38 -4.77 7.39 18.70
N THR A 39 -3.96 6.52 18.07
CA THR A 39 -3.02 5.60 18.73
C THR A 39 -1.64 6.20 18.99
N GLY A 40 -1.31 7.32 18.33
CA GLY A 40 0.02 7.91 18.40
C GLY A 40 1.09 7.02 17.77
N TRP A 41 0.78 6.30 16.69
CA TRP A 41 1.73 5.41 16.02
C TRP A 41 2.69 6.19 15.11
N LEU A 42 3.56 6.98 15.74
CA LEU A 42 4.55 7.82 15.07
C LEU A 42 5.64 7.04 14.32
N GLY A 43 5.68 5.71 14.50
CA GLY A 43 6.58 4.81 13.77
C GLY A 43 6.21 4.62 12.30
N PHE A 44 5.04 5.07 11.84
CA PHE A 44 4.69 4.96 10.43
C PHE A 44 5.59 5.86 9.55
N PRO A 45 6.23 5.34 8.49
CA PRO A 45 7.23 6.07 7.71
C PRO A 45 6.80 7.41 7.11
N ILE A 46 5.50 7.58 6.84
CA ILE A 46 4.93 8.84 6.34
C ILE A 46 5.14 9.99 7.34
N TYR A 47 5.24 9.72 8.65
CA TYR A 47 5.56 10.75 9.64
C TYR A 47 6.95 11.38 9.47
N LYS A 48 7.88 10.72 8.77
CA LYS A 48 9.20 11.31 8.44
C LYS A 48 9.07 12.51 7.50
N TYR A 49 7.95 12.65 6.80
CA TYR A 49 7.67 13.72 5.86
C TYR A 49 6.87 14.82 6.55
N LYS A 50 7.54 15.92 6.93
CA LYS A 50 6.91 17.05 7.64
C LYS A 50 5.77 17.72 6.84
N ASP A 51 5.80 17.57 5.52
CA ASP A 51 4.81 18.08 4.58
C ASP A 51 3.60 17.15 4.38
N GLN A 52 3.57 15.98 5.03
CA GLN A 52 2.48 15.03 4.87
C GLN A 52 1.13 15.62 5.34
N LYS A 53 0.07 15.28 4.61
CA LYS A 53 -1.31 15.75 4.84
C LYS A 53 -2.30 14.59 4.95
N ILE A 54 -1.84 13.44 5.43
CA ILE A 54 -2.58 12.17 5.51
C ILE A 54 -2.91 11.85 6.96
N PHE A 55 -1.93 11.93 7.87
CA PHE A 55 -2.08 11.54 9.27
C PHE A 55 -2.18 12.77 10.17
N PHE A 56 -3.15 12.74 11.08
CA PHE A 56 -3.43 13.82 12.01
C PHE A 56 -3.52 13.26 13.42
N SER A 57 -2.83 13.90 14.37
CA SER A 57 -2.69 13.42 15.74
C SER A 57 -3.86 13.85 16.64
N SER A 58 -4.55 14.93 16.26
CA SER A 58 -5.67 15.47 17.03
C SER A 58 -6.95 15.61 16.21
N THR A 59 -8.08 15.60 16.93
CA THR A 59 -9.40 15.85 16.33
C THR A 59 -9.54 17.26 15.76
N ASN A 60 -8.79 18.23 16.27
CA ASN A 60 -8.76 19.60 15.73
C ASN A 60 -8.02 19.65 14.39
N GLU A 61 -6.89 18.95 14.29
CA GLU A 61 -6.13 18.83 13.03
C GLU A 61 -6.96 18.19 11.93
N ILE A 62 -7.64 17.06 12.22
CA ILE A 62 -8.45 16.38 11.21
C ILE A 62 -9.64 17.24 10.77
N LYS A 63 -10.33 17.93 11.70
CA LYS A 63 -11.41 18.87 11.37
C LYS A 63 -10.91 20.00 10.45
N ASN A 64 -9.72 20.52 10.74
CA ASN A 64 -9.11 21.57 9.91
C ASN A 64 -8.72 21.03 8.53
N ALA A 65 -8.23 19.79 8.43
CA ALA A 65 -7.92 19.15 7.16
C ALA A 65 -9.18 18.99 6.28
N VAL A 66 -10.27 18.47 6.85
CA VAL A 66 -11.57 18.35 6.16
C VAL A 66 -12.06 19.72 5.66
N LYS A 67 -11.96 20.77 6.48
CA LYS A 67 -12.33 22.13 6.06
C LYS A 67 -11.47 22.66 4.92
N LYS A 68 -10.16 22.40 4.93
CA LYS A 68 -9.25 22.80 3.84
C LYS A 68 -9.58 22.06 2.54
N PHE A 69 -9.82 20.75 2.63
CA PHE A 69 -10.23 19.95 1.50
C PHE A 69 -11.55 20.44 0.89
N ALA A 70 -12.56 20.72 1.73
CA ALA A 70 -13.84 21.29 1.31
C ALA A 70 -13.71 22.67 0.65
N LYS A 71 -12.66 23.43 0.97
CA LYS A 71 -12.30 24.70 0.32
C LYS A 71 -11.47 24.53 -0.96
N GLY A 72 -11.21 23.30 -1.38
CA GLY A 72 -10.51 22.98 -2.63
C GLY A 72 -9.05 22.55 -2.49
N ASP A 73 -8.50 22.42 -1.27
CA ASP A 73 -7.14 21.87 -1.10
C ASP A 73 -7.13 20.35 -1.35
N LYS A 74 -6.93 19.96 -2.61
CA LYS A 74 -6.87 18.55 -3.04
C LYS A 74 -5.59 17.81 -2.66
N SER A 75 -4.61 18.49 -2.06
CA SER A 75 -3.42 17.83 -1.51
C SER A 75 -3.67 17.16 -0.16
N ILE A 76 -4.80 17.46 0.50
CA ILE A 76 -5.22 16.78 1.73
C ILE A 76 -5.57 15.32 1.42
N GLY A 77 -4.90 14.38 2.09
CA GLY A 77 -5.10 12.95 1.88
C GLY A 77 -4.59 12.42 0.54
N ASP A 78 -3.82 13.21 -0.23
CA ASP A 78 -3.18 12.71 -1.44
C ASP A 78 -2.03 11.75 -1.10
N PHE A 79 -2.18 10.49 -1.50
CA PHE A 79 -1.22 9.42 -1.24
C PHE A 79 -0.22 9.20 -2.39
N SER A 80 -0.36 9.93 -3.51
CA SER A 80 0.39 9.72 -4.75
C SER A 80 1.90 9.59 -4.55
N LYS A 81 2.48 10.44 -3.69
CA LYS A 81 3.91 10.46 -3.32
C LYS A 81 4.44 9.13 -2.80
N TRP A 82 3.62 8.37 -2.05
CA TRP A 82 4.03 7.13 -1.41
C TRP A 82 3.48 5.88 -2.11
N ARG A 83 2.69 6.05 -3.18
CA ARG A 83 2.01 4.97 -3.88
C ARG A 83 2.98 3.86 -4.31
N LYS A 84 4.08 4.18 -4.97
CA LYS A 84 5.12 3.20 -5.36
C LYS A 84 5.95 2.65 -4.20
N LYS A 85 6.01 3.35 -3.05
CA LYS A 85 6.69 2.86 -1.84
C LYS A 85 5.88 1.79 -1.12
N VAL A 86 4.56 1.91 -1.14
CA VAL A 86 3.62 0.94 -0.56
C VAL A 86 3.24 -0.17 -1.53
N ASN A 87 3.05 0.16 -2.81
CA ASN A 87 2.65 -0.75 -3.87
C ASN A 87 3.73 -0.77 -4.96
N TYR A 88 4.70 -1.66 -4.82
CA TYR A 88 5.88 -1.75 -5.70
C TYR A 88 5.51 -1.89 -7.18
N PHE A 89 4.57 -2.79 -7.50
CA PHE A 89 4.15 -3.06 -8.88
C PHE A 89 3.16 -2.04 -9.44
N ASP A 90 2.37 -1.44 -8.57
CA ASP A 90 1.38 -0.40 -8.90
C ASP A 90 0.38 -0.72 -10.04
N ASP A 91 0.10 -2.00 -10.26
CA ASP A 91 -0.76 -2.45 -11.37
C ASP A 91 -2.02 -3.22 -10.91
N PHE A 92 -2.18 -3.38 -9.59
CA PHE A 92 -3.27 -4.14 -8.96
C PHE A 92 -3.36 -5.62 -9.37
N ARG A 93 -2.31 -6.19 -9.98
CA ARG A 93 -2.26 -7.59 -10.46
C ARG A 93 -1.69 -8.56 -9.44
N GLY A 94 -1.94 -8.30 -8.16
CA GLY A 94 -1.37 -9.09 -7.06
C GLY A 94 -1.82 -10.55 -7.10
N LYS A 95 -3.09 -10.79 -7.47
CA LYS A 95 -3.65 -12.14 -7.58
C LYS A 95 -2.98 -12.94 -8.70
N GLU A 96 -2.83 -12.34 -9.87
CA GLU A 96 -2.21 -12.97 -11.04
C GLU A 96 -0.76 -13.35 -10.77
N ARG A 97 -0.01 -12.46 -10.11
CA ARG A 97 1.37 -12.73 -9.70
C ARG A 97 1.46 -13.86 -8.66
N MET A 98 0.54 -13.90 -7.71
CA MET A 98 0.49 -14.99 -6.73
C MET A 98 0.24 -16.34 -7.40
N VAL A 99 -0.74 -16.42 -8.30
CA VAL A 99 -1.03 -17.64 -9.06
C VAL A 99 0.18 -18.05 -9.89
N GLN A 100 0.81 -17.10 -10.60
CA GLN A 100 2.02 -17.36 -11.37
C GLN A 100 3.16 -17.97 -10.53
N PHE A 101 3.40 -17.46 -9.32
CA PHE A 101 4.42 -18.02 -8.42
C PHE A 101 4.08 -19.45 -8.01
N ILE A 102 2.82 -19.70 -7.64
CA ILE A 102 2.33 -21.03 -7.25
C ILE A 102 2.51 -22.00 -8.42
N ASP A 103 2.14 -21.61 -9.64
CA ASP A 103 2.29 -22.43 -10.84
C ASP A 103 3.76 -22.82 -11.06
N TYR A 104 4.70 -21.86 -10.95
CA TYR A 104 6.14 -22.15 -11.08
C TYR A 104 6.64 -23.15 -10.04
N PHE A 105 6.19 -23.03 -8.79
CA PHE A 105 6.56 -23.97 -7.73
C PHE A 105 5.98 -25.36 -7.98
N MET A 106 4.69 -25.43 -8.33
CA MET A 106 3.99 -26.69 -8.57
C MET A 106 4.53 -27.43 -9.79
N GLU A 107 4.87 -26.71 -10.86
CA GLU A 107 5.52 -27.27 -12.05
C GLU A 107 6.86 -27.95 -11.72
N GLU A 108 7.63 -27.38 -10.78
CA GLU A 108 8.98 -27.88 -10.46
C GLU A 108 8.97 -28.99 -9.41
N ILE A 109 8.10 -28.89 -8.39
CA ILE A 109 8.03 -29.89 -7.32
C ILE A 109 7.52 -31.24 -7.80
N ILE A 110 6.63 -31.24 -8.80
CA ILE A 110 6.13 -32.46 -9.46
C ILE A 110 7.26 -33.19 -10.20
N LYS A 111 8.26 -32.47 -10.71
CA LYS A 111 9.38 -33.05 -11.48
C LYS A 111 10.53 -33.52 -10.59
N THR A 112 10.82 -32.77 -9.55
CA THR A 112 12.05 -32.93 -8.76
C THR A 112 11.83 -33.61 -7.42
N CYS A 113 10.61 -33.52 -6.87
CA CYS A 113 10.30 -33.89 -5.48
C CYS A 113 11.21 -33.20 -4.43
N ASP A 114 11.91 -32.13 -4.81
CA ASP A 114 12.78 -31.34 -3.95
C ASP A 114 12.14 -29.97 -3.71
N ARG A 115 11.67 -29.76 -2.48
CA ARG A 115 11.00 -28.53 -2.05
C ARG A 115 11.91 -27.31 -2.13
N GLU A 116 13.14 -27.42 -1.67
CA GLU A 116 14.04 -26.26 -1.57
C GLU A 116 14.46 -25.82 -2.97
N HIS A 117 14.87 -26.78 -3.82
CA HIS A 117 15.15 -26.52 -5.22
C HIS A 117 13.96 -25.87 -5.93
N SER A 118 12.75 -26.42 -5.76
CA SER A 118 11.54 -25.89 -6.41
C SER A 118 11.19 -24.48 -5.96
N LEU A 119 11.43 -24.16 -4.69
CA LEU A 119 11.21 -22.81 -4.17
C LEU A 119 12.22 -21.81 -4.77
N GLN A 120 13.51 -22.15 -4.78
CA GLN A 120 14.55 -21.31 -5.37
C GLN A 120 14.30 -21.09 -6.88
N PHE A 121 13.89 -22.14 -7.58
CA PHE A 121 13.48 -22.06 -8.99
C PHE A 121 12.30 -21.09 -9.19
N ALA A 122 11.23 -21.23 -8.41
CA ALA A 122 10.05 -20.38 -8.51
C ALA A 122 10.38 -18.91 -8.21
N VAL A 123 11.20 -18.64 -7.19
CA VAL A 123 11.69 -17.30 -6.85
C VAL A 123 12.44 -16.69 -8.02
N LYS A 124 13.46 -17.39 -8.55
CA LYS A 124 14.26 -16.88 -9.67
C LYS A 124 13.40 -16.59 -10.91
N LYS A 125 12.55 -17.55 -11.30
CA LYS A 125 11.66 -17.43 -12.46
C LYS A 125 10.64 -16.30 -12.29
N TYR A 126 10.11 -16.12 -11.07
CA TYR A 126 9.20 -15.03 -10.74
C TYR A 126 9.89 -13.67 -10.80
N MET A 127 11.10 -13.55 -10.26
CA MET A 127 11.89 -12.32 -10.28
C MET A 127 12.24 -11.91 -11.71
N ASP A 128 12.79 -12.82 -12.51
CA ASP A 128 13.13 -12.60 -13.91
C ASP A 128 11.90 -12.15 -14.72
N LYS A 129 10.76 -12.83 -14.53
CA LYS A 129 9.53 -12.53 -15.27
C LYS A 129 8.92 -11.17 -14.94
N ASN A 130 9.05 -10.73 -13.69
CA ASN A 130 8.43 -9.51 -13.19
C ASN A 130 9.43 -8.34 -13.08
N GLY A 131 10.67 -8.51 -13.56
CA GLY A 131 11.70 -7.47 -13.54
C GLY A 131 12.08 -7.03 -12.13
N ILE A 132 12.06 -7.96 -11.19
CA ILE A 132 12.30 -7.68 -9.77
C ILE A 132 13.81 -7.76 -9.51
N PRO A 133 14.44 -6.68 -9.01
CA PRO A 133 15.86 -6.71 -8.67
C PRO A 133 16.10 -7.54 -7.41
N ASP A 134 17.34 -8.00 -7.22
CA ASP A 134 17.75 -8.78 -6.04
C ASP A 134 17.62 -8.01 -4.70
N ASP A 135 17.33 -6.70 -4.75
CA ASP A 135 17.30 -5.77 -3.62
C ASP A 135 15.89 -5.26 -3.22
N ILE A 136 14.82 -6.06 -3.40
CA ILE A 136 13.44 -5.76 -2.90
C ILE A 136 13.41 -5.17 -1.46
N TYR A 137 14.47 -5.40 -0.68
CA TYR A 137 14.74 -4.82 0.63
C TYR A 137 14.69 -3.29 0.74
N GLY A 138 14.49 -2.52 -0.33
CA GLY A 138 14.17 -1.08 -0.23
C GLY A 138 12.98 -0.77 0.70
N ALA A 139 12.05 -1.73 0.91
CA ALA A 139 10.99 -1.60 1.92
C ALA A 139 11.54 -1.57 3.36
N LYS A 140 12.63 -2.30 3.67
CA LYS A 140 13.27 -2.26 5.01
C LYS A 140 13.85 -0.88 5.29
N GLU A 141 14.37 -0.16 4.30
CA GLU A 141 14.86 1.20 4.49
C GLU A 141 13.75 2.20 4.79
N TRP A 142 12.53 1.96 4.30
CA TRP A 142 11.42 2.87 4.57
C TRP A 142 10.99 2.83 6.04
N TRP A 143 11.01 1.63 6.64
CA TRP A 143 10.67 1.39 8.05
C TRP A 143 11.83 1.55 9.03
N LYS A 144 13.09 1.63 8.58
CA LYS A 144 14.25 2.04 9.38
C LYS A 144 14.24 3.55 9.56
#